data_AF-A0A317CFF7-F1
#
_entry.id   AF-A0A317CFF7-F1
#
_cell.length_a   1.000
_cell.length_b   1.000
_cell.length_c   1.000
_cell.angle_alpha   90.00
_cell.angle_beta   90.00
_cell.angle_gamma   90.00
#
_symmetry.space_group_name_H-M   'P 1'
#
loop_
_entity.id
_entity.type
_entity.pdbx_description
1 polymer ?
#
loop_
_entity_poly.entity_id
_entity_poly.type
_entity_poly.pdbx_seq_one_letter_code
_entity_poly.pdbx_strand_id
1 'polypeptide(L)'
;MGNRISQTENGITTSYTYNANDHLLESNDGIVITSYQYDANGNTTQQNQGLAVTAYEYSQDNRMIRATSSTDTLDYSYNASGIRQSKTQNGITTNYLVDQNRPYAQVITELDNTGTPETFYTYGDDLVSQIRGSQSHYYLYDGLGSTRGLSDQSGAVTDSYVYKAFGELVSQLGATENSYQFAGEQFDGELDQYYLRARYYDQGAGRFTQQDTWMGRSHDPITLNKYLYANSNSVLYLDPSGYSANLAGVSAASSIQGTIVSTAHRTVIKHVFKSAGCDLAIGLAEKSITYGIYVLFDAASGRYYVGQAGNINTRYKQHLKEAERKAISAWKANSKIVARFFVGGGKDALDKIEQLVINYFEDAGHNLHNDRRVIGDSKDREKLRKEFRLLKKTLCK
;
A
#
# COMPACT_ATOMS: atom_id res chain seq x y z
N MET A 1 22.52 12.45 0.81
CA MET A 1 21.95 13.26 -0.31
C MET A 1 20.44 13.30 -0.13
N GLY A 2 19.79 14.42 -0.41
CA GLY A 2 18.31 14.53 -0.33
C GLY A 2 17.75 15.17 0.94
N ASN A 3 18.56 15.48 1.95
CA ASN A 3 18.08 16.27 3.10
C ASN A 3 17.77 17.71 2.67
N ARG A 4 16.63 18.23 3.13
CA ARG A 4 16.24 19.64 2.97
C ARG A 4 17.11 20.50 3.88
N ILE A 5 18.09 21.22 3.36
CA ILE A 5 18.98 22.06 4.18
C ILE A 5 18.39 23.46 4.49
N SER A 6 17.43 23.90 3.68
CA SER A 6 16.70 25.16 3.87
C SER A 6 15.33 25.13 3.23
N GLN A 7 14.39 25.90 3.76
CA GLN A 7 13.08 26.18 3.18
C GLN A 7 12.79 27.67 3.36
N THR A 8 12.35 28.35 2.30
CA THR A 8 11.87 29.72 2.40
C THR A 8 10.38 29.77 2.11
N GLU A 9 9.60 30.28 3.05
CA GLU A 9 8.16 30.43 2.94
C GLU A 9 7.74 31.83 3.39
N ASN A 10 7.00 32.55 2.54
CA ASN A 10 6.55 33.93 2.80
C ASN A 10 7.66 34.87 3.30
N GLY A 11 8.90 34.66 2.83
CA GLY A 11 10.08 35.45 3.21
C GLY A 11 10.79 34.99 4.49
N ILE A 12 10.25 34.03 5.24
CA ILE A 12 10.90 33.39 6.39
C ILE A 12 11.72 32.21 5.88
N THR A 13 12.99 32.10 6.32
CA THR A 13 13.86 30.99 5.93
C THR A 13 14.15 30.10 7.12
N THR A 14 13.69 28.86 7.05
CA THR A 14 14.02 27.79 7.99
C THR A 14 15.26 27.06 7.50
N SER A 15 16.25 26.93 8.38
CA SER A 15 17.46 26.16 8.15
C SER A 15 17.39 24.82 8.88
N TYR A 16 18.03 23.78 8.33
CA TYR A 16 18.01 22.44 8.90
C TYR A 16 19.43 21.85 8.94
N THR A 17 19.78 21.22 10.06
CA THR A 17 21.10 20.59 10.25
C THR A 17 20.96 19.09 10.47
N TYR A 18 21.92 18.32 9.98
CA TYR A 18 21.85 16.85 10.00
C TYR A 18 23.20 16.25 10.39
N ASN A 19 23.16 15.06 11.00
CA ASN A 19 24.38 14.26 11.20
C ASN A 19 24.66 13.33 10.00
N ALA A 20 25.74 12.54 10.10
CA ALA A 20 26.16 11.61 9.05
C ALA A 20 25.16 10.45 8.78
N ASN A 21 24.21 10.21 9.70
CA ASN A 21 23.16 9.19 9.57
C ASN A 21 21.84 9.78 9.03
N ASP A 22 21.87 10.99 8.48
CA ASP A 22 20.70 11.75 8.02
C ASP A 22 19.70 12.08 9.14
N HIS A 23 20.07 11.98 10.42
CA HIS A 23 19.22 12.41 11.54
C HIS A 23 19.13 13.94 11.52
N LEU A 24 17.91 14.50 11.56
CA LEU A 24 17.70 15.94 11.68
C LEU A 24 18.09 16.35 13.10
N LEU A 25 19.09 17.18 13.29
CA LEU A 25 19.50 17.62 14.62
C LEU A 25 18.73 18.85 15.06
N GLU A 26 18.54 19.79 14.13
CA GLU A 26 17.92 21.07 14.39
C GLU A 26 17.17 21.60 13.16
N SER A 27 16.00 22.19 13.37
CA SER A 27 15.38 23.15 12.45
C SER A 27 15.25 24.53 13.13
N ASN A 28 15.51 25.60 12.38
CA ASN A 28 15.55 26.95 12.92
C ASN A 28 14.98 27.95 11.90
N ASP A 29 13.82 28.52 12.20
CA ASP A 29 13.11 29.51 11.36
C ASP A 29 13.47 30.97 11.69
N GLY A 30 14.46 31.17 12.57
CA GLY A 30 14.88 32.48 13.09
C GLY A 30 14.12 32.96 14.32
N ILE A 31 13.06 32.24 14.73
CA ILE A 31 12.23 32.54 15.90
C ILE A 31 12.27 31.35 16.88
N VAL A 32 11.98 30.15 16.39
CA VAL A 32 11.92 28.90 17.15
C VAL A 32 13.01 27.96 16.65
N ILE A 33 13.77 27.43 17.60
CA ILE A 33 14.69 26.32 17.37
C ILE A 33 14.00 25.04 17.81
N THR A 34 13.86 24.11 16.87
CA THR A 34 13.41 22.75 17.15
C THR A 34 14.58 21.80 17.10
N SER A 35 14.90 21.12 18.20
CA SER A 35 15.94 20.09 18.24
C SER A 35 15.36 18.69 18.38
N TYR A 36 16.09 17.69 17.90
CA TYR A 36 15.62 16.30 17.89
C TYR A 36 16.66 15.35 18.46
N GLN A 37 16.19 14.29 19.11
CA GLN A 37 17.02 13.20 19.65
C GLN A 37 16.59 11.86 19.06
N TYR A 38 17.52 10.92 19.01
CA TYR A 38 17.33 9.62 18.36
C TYR A 38 17.83 8.48 19.23
N ASP A 39 17.20 7.31 19.11
CA ASP A 39 17.74 6.06 19.63
C ASP A 39 18.79 5.45 18.67
N ALA A 40 19.38 4.32 19.09
CA ALA A 40 20.36 3.59 18.28
C ALA A 40 19.78 2.95 17.01
N ASN A 41 18.46 2.79 16.93
CA ASN A 41 17.74 2.27 15.76
C ASN A 41 17.32 3.39 14.80
N GLY A 42 17.66 4.66 15.10
CA GLY A 42 17.30 5.81 14.27
C GLY A 42 15.86 6.28 14.44
N ASN A 43 15.15 5.88 15.49
CA ASN A 43 13.83 6.44 15.79
C ASN A 43 14.00 7.77 16.53
N THR A 44 13.19 8.77 16.16
CA THR A 44 13.15 10.07 16.85
C THR A 44 12.53 9.87 18.23
N THR A 45 13.30 10.01 19.30
CA THR A 45 12.86 9.81 20.70
C THR A 45 12.45 11.09 21.40
N GLN A 46 12.84 12.24 20.87
CA GLN A 46 12.45 13.53 21.41
C GLN A 46 12.42 14.60 20.32
N GLN A 47 11.44 15.49 20.41
CA GLN A 47 11.37 16.75 19.67
C GLN A 47 11.17 17.88 20.67
N ASN A 48 12.08 18.86 20.65
CA ASN A 48 12.06 20.00 21.56
C ASN A 48 11.87 21.28 20.75
N GLN A 49 10.67 21.86 20.78
CA GLN A 49 10.36 23.16 20.19
C GLN A 49 10.54 24.24 21.27
N GLY A 50 11.75 24.79 21.40
CA GLY A 50 12.10 25.64 22.54
C GLY A 50 11.99 24.88 23.88
N LEU A 51 11.06 25.31 24.74
CA LEU A 51 10.78 24.64 26.04
C LEU A 51 9.70 23.55 25.94
N ALA A 52 8.97 23.49 24.83
CA ALA A 52 7.96 22.45 24.62
C ALA A 52 8.67 21.15 24.20
N VAL A 53 8.50 20.10 24.99
CA VAL A 53 9.14 18.80 24.78
C VAL A 53 8.07 17.76 24.48
N THR A 54 8.26 17.04 23.38
CA THR A 54 7.51 15.82 23.07
C THR A 54 8.49 14.65 23.07
N ALA A 55 8.24 13.67 23.92
CA ALA A 55 9.03 12.43 24.01
C ALA A 55 8.28 11.28 23.32
N TYR A 56 9.02 10.40 22.66
CA TYR A 56 8.50 9.25 21.94
C TYR A 56 9.18 7.96 22.40
N GLU A 57 8.38 6.93 22.63
CA GLU A 57 8.86 5.59 23.00
C GLU A 57 8.48 4.57 21.93
N TYR A 58 9.40 3.65 21.65
CA TYR A 58 9.28 2.66 20.59
C TYR A 58 9.38 1.24 21.12
N SER A 59 8.64 0.33 20.50
CA SER A 59 8.83 -1.11 20.69
C SER A 59 10.13 -1.59 20.03
N GLN A 60 10.52 -2.84 20.32
CA GLN A 60 11.69 -3.49 19.69
C GLN A 60 11.55 -3.62 18.16
N ASP A 61 10.33 -3.60 17.64
CA ASP A 61 10.03 -3.64 16.20
C ASP A 61 9.92 -2.22 15.59
N ASN A 62 10.49 -1.21 16.24
CA ASN A 62 10.50 0.20 15.84
C ASN A 62 9.09 0.80 15.65
N ARG A 63 8.13 0.41 16.48
CA ARG A 63 6.76 0.97 16.46
C ARG A 63 6.57 1.95 17.60
N MET A 64 6.11 3.16 17.33
CA MET A 64 5.83 4.14 18.38
C MET A 64 4.70 3.62 19.28
N ILE A 65 5.02 3.27 20.52
CA ILE A 65 4.06 2.74 21.49
C ILE A 65 3.56 3.81 22.44
N ARG A 66 4.32 4.90 22.62
CA ARG A 66 3.91 6.03 23.43
C ARG A 66 4.48 7.34 22.91
N ALA A 67 3.71 8.41 23.06
CA ALA A 67 4.17 9.78 22.92
C ALA A 67 3.66 10.62 24.09
N THR A 68 4.52 11.48 24.63
CA THR A 68 4.20 12.31 25.81
C THR A 68 4.63 13.74 25.56
N SER A 69 3.67 14.67 25.59
CA SER A 69 3.88 16.12 25.58
C SER A 69 3.50 16.71 26.94
N SER A 70 3.51 18.04 27.08
CA SER A 70 3.02 18.71 28.28
C SER A 70 1.50 18.60 28.48
N THR A 71 0.74 18.31 27.41
CA THR A 71 -0.73 18.29 27.42
C THR A 71 -1.30 16.88 27.24
N ASP A 72 -0.56 15.99 26.57
CA ASP A 72 -1.08 14.71 26.13
C ASP A 72 -0.11 13.57 26.44
N THR A 73 -0.67 12.46 26.92
CA THR A 73 -0.03 11.14 26.90
C THR A 73 -0.83 10.26 25.96
N LEU A 74 -0.17 9.76 24.92
CA LEU A 74 -0.74 8.91 23.89
C LEU A 74 -0.11 7.54 23.98
N ASP A 75 -0.92 6.48 24.13
CA ASP A 75 -0.49 5.09 24.07
C ASP A 75 -1.07 4.41 22.82
N TYR A 76 -0.26 3.62 22.14
CA TYR A 76 -0.66 2.91 20.92
C TYR A 76 -0.46 1.40 21.08
N SER A 77 -1.44 0.63 20.59
CA SER A 77 -1.31 -0.83 20.46
C SER A 77 -1.26 -1.26 19.01
N TYR A 78 -0.58 -2.36 18.73
CA TYR A 78 -0.41 -2.91 17.39
C TYR A 78 -0.67 -4.41 17.39
N ASN A 79 -1.18 -4.93 16.27
CA ASN A 79 -1.25 -6.37 16.07
C ASN A 79 0.11 -6.96 15.65
N ALA A 80 0.17 -8.29 15.50
CA ALA A 80 1.40 -8.99 15.10
C ALA A 80 1.94 -8.63 13.70
N SER A 81 1.14 -7.96 12.85
CA SER A 81 1.59 -7.43 11.56
C SER A 81 2.04 -5.97 11.63
N GLY A 82 2.09 -5.39 12.84
CA GLY A 82 2.51 -4.00 13.06
C GLY A 82 1.47 -2.96 12.66
N ILE A 83 0.20 -3.34 12.55
CA ILE A 83 -0.91 -2.42 12.25
C ILE A 83 -1.55 -1.97 13.55
N ARG A 84 -1.74 -0.66 13.71
CA ARG A 84 -2.34 -0.03 14.89
C ARG A 84 -3.74 -0.60 15.15
N GLN A 85 -4.02 -0.93 16.40
CA GLN A 85 -5.30 -1.50 16.86
C GLN A 85 -6.01 -0.60 17.86
N SER A 86 -5.29 0.28 18.57
CA SER A 86 -5.89 1.31 19.40
C SER A 86 -4.97 2.51 19.59
N LYS A 87 -5.59 3.62 19.98
CA LYS A 87 -4.95 4.84 20.51
C LYS A 87 -5.64 5.18 21.83
N THR A 88 -4.87 5.46 22.86
CA THR A 88 -5.37 5.95 24.14
C THR A 88 -4.78 7.32 24.40
N GLN A 89 -5.63 8.35 24.48
CA GLN A 89 -5.23 9.71 24.82
C GLN A 89 -5.70 10.02 26.24
N ASN A 90 -4.75 10.34 27.14
CA ASN A 90 -5.05 10.74 28.52
C ASN A 90 -6.03 9.79 29.24
N GLY A 91 -5.93 8.48 28.96
CA GLY A 91 -6.80 7.44 29.52
C GLY A 91 -8.09 7.13 28.73
N ILE A 92 -8.42 7.88 27.69
CA ILE A 92 -9.56 7.62 26.80
C ILE A 92 -9.09 6.82 25.60
N THR A 93 -9.60 5.60 25.45
CA THR A 93 -9.21 4.67 24.39
C THR A 93 -10.19 4.65 23.23
N THR A 94 -9.67 4.83 22.02
CA THR A 94 -10.31 4.48 20.75
C THR A 94 -9.70 3.19 20.21
N ASN A 95 -10.54 2.19 19.98
CA ASN A 95 -10.19 0.93 19.34
C ASN A 95 -10.50 0.97 17.85
N TYR A 96 -9.74 0.24 17.04
CA TYR A 96 -9.88 0.23 15.59
C TYR A 96 -10.23 -1.16 15.06
N LEU A 97 -11.35 -1.29 14.36
CA LEU A 97 -11.61 -2.42 13.48
C LEU A 97 -10.96 -2.13 12.12
N VAL A 98 -10.02 -2.99 11.73
CA VAL A 98 -9.17 -2.75 10.56
C VAL A 98 -9.38 -3.82 9.49
N ASP A 99 -9.70 -3.39 8.27
CA ASP A 99 -9.67 -4.26 7.09
C ASP A 99 -8.25 -4.36 6.52
N GLN A 100 -7.70 -5.57 6.54
CA GLN A 100 -6.37 -5.90 6.02
C GLN A 100 -6.43 -6.57 4.64
N ASN A 101 -7.61 -6.74 4.04
CA ASN A 101 -7.77 -7.36 2.72
C ASN A 101 -7.59 -6.38 1.56
N ARG A 102 -7.50 -5.08 1.87
CA ARG A 102 -7.18 -4.00 0.92
C ARG A 102 -5.67 -3.91 0.67
N PRO A 103 -5.21 -3.18 -0.37
CA PRO A 103 -3.78 -3.02 -0.64
C PRO A 103 -2.96 -2.52 0.55
N TYR A 104 -3.59 -1.68 1.38
CA TYR A 104 -3.06 -1.19 2.65
C TYR A 104 -4.14 -1.35 3.72
N ALA A 105 -3.74 -1.55 4.96
CA ALA A 105 -4.68 -1.69 6.07
C ALA A 105 -5.49 -0.40 6.26
N GLN A 106 -6.80 -0.51 6.38
CA GLN A 106 -7.70 0.65 6.57
C GLN A 106 -8.61 0.44 7.76
N VAL A 107 -8.78 1.47 8.60
CA VAL A 107 -9.78 1.44 9.67
C VAL A 107 -11.15 1.57 9.03
N ILE A 108 -12.04 0.63 9.33
CA ILE A 108 -13.43 0.64 8.86
C ILE A 108 -14.40 1.02 9.98
N THR A 109 -13.98 0.92 11.24
CA THR A 109 -14.78 1.31 12.39
C THR A 109 -13.89 1.76 13.54
N GLU A 110 -14.25 2.86 14.19
CA GLU A 110 -13.74 3.27 15.51
C GLU A 110 -14.72 2.82 16.58
N LEU A 111 -14.20 2.28 17.66
CA LEU A 111 -14.97 1.82 18.80
C LEU A 111 -14.47 2.49 20.07
N ASP A 112 -15.37 2.75 21.01
CA ASP A 112 -15.02 3.26 22.33
C ASP A 112 -14.22 2.22 23.16
N ASN A 113 -13.95 2.57 24.42
CA ASN A 113 -13.24 1.68 25.35
C ASN A 113 -14.03 0.41 25.75
N THR A 114 -15.35 0.36 25.50
CA THR A 114 -16.22 -0.79 25.75
C THR A 114 -16.36 -1.70 24.53
N GLY A 115 -15.84 -1.28 23.37
CA GLY A 115 -16.02 -1.96 22.09
C GLY A 115 -17.35 -1.62 21.40
N THR A 116 -17.98 -0.51 21.78
CA THR A 116 -19.17 0.01 21.10
C THR A 116 -18.73 0.84 19.88
N PRO A 117 -19.24 0.56 18.67
CA PRO A 117 -18.93 1.36 17.49
C PRO A 117 -19.40 2.82 17.61
N GLU A 118 -18.53 3.78 17.31
CA GLU A 118 -18.83 5.22 17.33
C GLU A 118 -18.74 5.87 15.93
N THR A 119 -17.78 5.42 15.12
CA THR A 119 -17.54 5.93 13.77
C THR A 119 -17.44 4.79 12.77
N PHE A 120 -18.13 4.92 11.64
CA PHE A 120 -18.04 3.98 10.52
C PHE A 120 -17.47 4.67 9.29
N TYR A 121 -16.52 4.00 8.63
CA TYR A 121 -15.90 4.48 7.40
C TYR A 121 -16.31 3.60 6.22
N THR A 122 -16.81 4.22 5.15
CA THR A 122 -17.19 3.52 3.92
C THR A 122 -16.12 3.75 2.87
N TYR A 123 -15.60 2.68 2.27
CA TYR A 123 -14.58 2.73 1.23
C TYR A 123 -15.12 2.18 -0.09
N GLY A 124 -14.86 2.90 -1.18
CA GLY A 124 -14.95 2.44 -2.56
C GLY A 124 -13.57 1.97 -3.02
N ASP A 125 -13.01 2.64 -4.03
CA ASP A 125 -11.57 2.57 -4.31
C ASP A 125 -10.79 3.36 -3.24
N ASP A 126 -11.27 4.56 -2.91
CA ASP A 126 -10.79 5.42 -1.81
C ASP A 126 -11.83 5.51 -0.68
N LEU A 127 -11.51 6.22 0.41
CA LEU A 127 -12.47 6.55 1.46
C LEU A 127 -13.59 7.41 0.85
N VAL A 128 -14.85 7.10 1.13
CA VAL A 128 -16.01 7.78 0.52
C VAL A 128 -16.73 8.62 1.56
N SER A 129 -16.97 8.05 2.73
CA SER A 129 -17.73 8.73 3.78
C SER A 129 -17.36 8.24 5.16
N GLN A 130 -17.63 9.10 6.14
CA GLN A 130 -17.68 8.76 7.55
C GLN A 130 -19.09 8.95 8.09
N ILE A 131 -19.49 8.10 9.04
CA ILE A 131 -20.70 8.24 9.83
C ILE A 131 -20.27 8.25 11.29
N ARG A 132 -20.44 9.38 11.97
CA ARG A 132 -20.13 9.54 13.40
C ARG A 132 -21.43 9.84 14.13
N GLY A 133 -21.86 8.93 15.01
CA GLY A 133 -23.22 8.94 15.54
C GLY A 133 -24.27 8.85 14.42
N SER A 134 -25.10 9.88 14.26
CA SER A 134 -26.11 9.96 13.18
C SER A 134 -25.69 10.79 11.98
N GLN A 135 -24.50 11.42 12.03
CA GLN A 135 -24.09 12.42 11.04
C GLN A 135 -23.20 11.78 9.98
N SER A 136 -23.65 11.82 8.74
CA SER A 136 -22.91 11.35 7.57
C SER A 136 -22.18 12.52 6.90
N HIS A 137 -20.89 12.32 6.64
CA HIS A 137 -20.07 13.27 5.87
C HIS A 137 -19.36 12.54 4.73
N TYR A 138 -19.27 13.18 3.57
CA TYR A 138 -18.65 12.65 2.36
C TYR A 138 -17.38 13.41 2.02
N TYR A 139 -16.33 12.67 1.71
CA TYR A 139 -15.01 13.22 1.46
C TYR A 139 -14.86 13.75 0.03
N LEU A 140 -14.22 14.92 -0.09
CA LEU A 140 -13.87 15.56 -1.36
C LEU A 140 -12.35 15.67 -1.45
N TYR A 141 -11.75 15.18 -2.52
CA TYR A 141 -10.30 15.04 -2.64
C TYR A 141 -9.67 15.93 -3.71
N ASP A 142 -8.37 16.22 -3.56
CA ASP A 142 -7.53 16.69 -4.66
C ASP A 142 -6.93 15.51 -5.46
N GLY A 143 -6.15 15.82 -6.49
CA GLY A 143 -5.51 14.81 -7.34
C GLY A 143 -4.43 13.96 -6.65
N LEU A 144 -3.96 14.35 -5.46
CA LEU A 144 -3.06 13.54 -4.64
C LEU A 144 -3.83 12.55 -3.76
N GLY A 145 -5.14 12.78 -3.56
CA GLY A 145 -5.98 12.06 -2.61
C GLY A 145 -6.11 12.74 -1.25
N SER A 146 -5.66 13.98 -1.11
CA SER A 146 -5.81 14.73 0.15
C SER A 146 -7.23 15.23 0.32
N THR A 147 -7.79 15.13 1.52
CA THR A 147 -9.13 15.63 1.82
C THR A 147 -9.17 17.16 1.72
N ARG A 148 -9.81 17.71 0.69
CA ARG A 148 -9.99 19.15 0.50
C ARG A 148 -11.26 19.69 1.13
N GLY A 149 -12.23 18.83 1.40
CA GLY A 149 -13.43 19.20 2.12
C GLY A 149 -14.30 18.03 2.48
N LEU A 150 -15.30 18.31 3.30
CA LEU A 150 -16.38 17.39 3.65
C LEU A 150 -17.70 18.01 3.25
N SER A 151 -18.62 17.18 2.76
CA SER A 151 -20.01 17.56 2.54
C SER A 151 -20.95 16.79 3.46
N ASP A 152 -22.06 17.42 3.83
CA ASP A 152 -23.11 16.79 4.62
C ASP A 152 -24.02 15.89 3.77
N GLN A 153 -25.07 15.34 4.38
CA GLN A 153 -26.05 14.47 3.71
C GLN A 153 -26.87 15.18 2.61
N SER A 154 -26.93 16.51 2.62
CA SER A 154 -27.59 17.30 1.57
C SER A 154 -26.65 17.63 0.39
N GLY A 155 -25.36 17.34 0.52
CA GLY A 155 -24.33 17.67 -0.45
C GLY A 155 -23.75 19.08 -0.28
N ALA A 156 -24.08 19.78 0.80
CA ALA A 156 -23.48 21.08 1.12
C ALA A 156 -22.07 20.87 1.69
N VAL A 157 -21.08 21.60 1.19
CA VAL A 157 -19.71 21.55 1.72
C VAL A 157 -19.66 22.29 3.07
N THR A 158 -19.39 21.56 4.14
CA THR A 158 -19.36 22.07 5.52
C THR A 158 -17.95 22.35 6.02
N ASP A 159 -16.98 21.62 5.49
CA ASP A 159 -15.59 21.70 5.91
C ASP A 159 -14.68 21.87 4.70
N SER A 160 -13.59 22.61 4.86
CA SER A 160 -12.57 22.78 3.83
C SER A 160 -11.18 22.79 4.44
N TYR A 161 -10.20 22.19 3.75
CA TYR A 161 -8.81 22.11 4.21
C TYR A 161 -7.86 22.63 3.12
N VAL A 162 -6.84 23.38 3.54
CA VAL A 162 -5.77 23.87 2.68
C VAL A 162 -4.44 23.42 3.25
N TYR A 163 -3.67 22.70 2.44
CA TYR A 163 -2.37 22.17 2.83
C TYR A 163 -1.24 22.88 2.10
N LYS A 164 -0.08 22.94 2.76
CA LYS A 164 1.22 23.14 2.12
C LYS A 164 1.63 21.87 1.36
N ALA A 165 2.70 21.96 0.58
CA ALA A 165 3.20 20.87 -0.25
C ALA A 165 3.47 19.57 0.54
N PHE A 166 3.93 19.68 1.78
CA PHE A 166 4.28 18.55 2.65
C PHE A 166 3.17 18.18 3.66
N GLY A 167 1.95 18.70 3.48
CA GLY A 167 0.80 18.29 4.27
C GLY A 167 0.54 19.10 5.54
N GLU A 168 1.34 20.12 5.83
CA GLU A 168 1.04 21.09 6.90
C GLU A 168 -0.26 21.83 6.58
N LEU A 169 -1.15 21.95 7.55
CA LEU A 169 -2.42 22.63 7.38
C LEU A 169 -2.22 24.16 7.44
N VAL A 170 -2.58 24.85 6.36
CA VAL A 170 -2.57 26.32 6.27
C VAL A 170 -3.85 26.91 6.84
N SER A 171 -4.98 26.29 6.54
CA SER A 171 -6.29 26.72 7.04
C SER A 171 -7.31 25.61 6.99
N GLN A 172 -8.22 25.61 7.95
CA GLN A 172 -9.40 24.76 7.98
C GLN A 172 -10.66 25.60 8.26
N LEU A 173 -11.76 25.22 7.61
CA LEU A 173 -13.12 25.65 7.95
C LEU A 173 -13.92 24.42 8.37
N GLY A 174 -14.87 24.62 9.27
CA GLY A 174 -15.73 23.56 9.80
C GLY A 174 -15.18 22.92 11.07
N ALA A 175 -16.05 22.20 11.77
CA ALA A 175 -15.77 21.61 13.08
C ALA A 175 -15.98 20.09 13.09
N THR A 176 -16.16 19.48 11.92
CA THR A 176 -16.36 18.05 11.83
C THR A 176 -15.07 17.34 12.21
N GLU A 177 -15.15 16.43 13.17
CA GLU A 177 -14.01 15.59 13.53
C GLU A 177 -13.63 14.74 12.32
N ASN A 178 -12.35 14.80 11.93
CA ASN A 178 -11.86 14.10 10.76
C ASN A 178 -10.40 13.67 10.95
N SER A 179 -10.22 12.36 11.06
CA SER A 179 -8.92 11.72 11.16
C SER A 179 -8.19 11.60 9.82
N TYR A 180 -8.84 11.78 8.67
CA TYR A 180 -8.26 11.50 7.35
C TYR A 180 -8.05 12.78 6.54
N GLN A 181 -6.80 13.21 6.42
CA GLN A 181 -6.45 14.54 5.90
C GLN A 181 -5.51 14.47 4.68
N PHE A 182 -4.28 14.97 4.78
CA PHE A 182 -3.32 14.98 3.68
C PHE A 182 -3.05 13.57 3.14
N ALA A 183 -3.06 13.45 1.81
CA ALA A 183 -2.96 12.17 1.08
C ALA A 183 -3.95 11.07 1.54
N GLY A 184 -5.03 11.45 2.23
CA GLY A 184 -6.02 10.52 2.77
C GLY A 184 -5.50 9.69 3.95
N GLU A 185 -4.40 10.09 4.58
CA GLU A 185 -3.78 9.36 5.67
C GLU A 185 -4.31 9.79 7.05
N GLN A 186 -4.19 8.88 8.02
CA GLN A 186 -4.67 9.11 9.37
C GLN A 186 -3.78 10.11 10.10
N PHE A 187 -4.35 11.24 10.50
CA PHE A 187 -3.68 12.34 11.20
C PHE A 187 -3.93 12.25 12.70
N ASP A 188 -2.85 12.24 13.47
CA ASP A 188 -2.89 12.34 14.92
C ASP A 188 -2.59 13.79 15.30
N GLY A 189 -3.65 14.58 15.49
CA GLY A 189 -3.54 16.04 15.69
C GLY A 189 -2.80 16.47 16.96
N GLU A 190 -2.73 15.60 17.98
CA GLU A 190 -1.99 15.85 19.22
C GLU A 190 -0.47 15.78 19.00
N LEU A 191 -0.03 15.07 17.97
CA LEU A 191 1.39 14.96 17.58
C LEU A 191 1.74 15.83 16.39
N ASP A 192 0.74 16.30 15.66
CA ASP A 192 0.90 16.95 14.37
C ASP A 192 1.62 16.03 13.35
N GLN A 193 1.26 14.73 13.37
CA GLN A 193 1.89 13.69 12.57
C GLN A 193 0.86 12.79 11.88
N TYR A 194 1.25 12.21 10.76
CA TYR A 194 0.44 11.22 10.04
C TYR A 194 0.92 9.80 10.33
N TYR A 195 0.00 8.90 10.64
CA TYR A 195 0.26 7.48 10.79
C TYR A 195 0.15 6.77 9.43
N LEU A 196 1.30 6.37 8.87
CA LEU A 196 1.40 5.70 7.57
C LEU A 196 1.61 4.19 7.74
N ARG A 197 1.00 3.57 8.74
CA ARG A 197 1.15 2.13 9.06
C ARG A 197 2.55 1.75 9.52
N ALA A 198 3.54 1.70 8.62
CA ALA A 198 4.92 1.35 8.94
C ALA A 198 5.60 2.39 9.83
N ARG A 199 5.36 3.67 9.52
CA ARG A 199 6.07 4.81 10.08
C ARG A 199 5.13 5.98 10.34
N TYR A 200 5.54 6.87 11.24
CA TYR A 200 4.93 8.18 11.42
C TYR A 200 5.67 9.20 10.56
N TYR A 201 4.88 10.04 9.90
CA TYR A 201 5.34 11.14 9.07
C TYR A 201 5.13 12.46 9.80
N ASP A 202 6.21 13.18 10.07
CA ASP A 202 6.21 14.54 10.60
C ASP A 202 6.11 15.51 9.42
N GLN A 203 4.93 16.14 9.29
CA GLN A 203 4.63 17.06 8.21
C GLN A 203 5.49 18.34 8.28
N GLY A 204 5.82 18.81 9.49
CA GLY A 204 6.55 20.06 9.68
C GLY A 204 8.02 19.88 9.35
N ALA A 205 8.59 18.74 9.75
CA ALA A 205 9.92 18.34 9.31
C ALA A 205 9.95 17.84 7.85
N GLY A 206 8.80 17.48 7.26
CA GLY A 206 8.68 16.95 5.90
C GLY A 206 9.34 15.57 5.73
N ARG A 207 9.37 14.75 6.79
CA ARG A 207 10.10 13.47 6.82
C ARG A 207 9.50 12.46 7.79
N PHE A 208 9.88 11.19 7.65
CA PHE A 208 9.53 10.16 8.62
C PHE A 208 10.31 10.32 9.93
N THR A 209 9.68 9.93 11.04
CA THR A 209 10.29 9.94 12.39
C THR A 209 11.02 8.65 12.73
N GLN A 210 10.85 7.58 11.94
CA GLN A 210 11.60 6.33 12.03
C GLN A 210 12.44 6.07 10.77
N GLN A 211 13.55 5.38 10.96
CA GLN A 211 14.42 4.95 9.88
C GLN A 211 13.76 3.88 8.99
N ASP A 212 13.88 4.02 7.67
CA ASP A 212 13.47 2.97 6.73
C ASP A 212 14.32 1.71 6.91
N THR A 213 13.68 0.56 7.03
CA THR A 213 14.37 -0.74 7.07
C THR A 213 14.78 -1.22 5.68
N TRP A 214 14.23 -0.63 4.62
CA TRP A 214 14.63 -0.93 3.26
C TRP A 214 15.98 -0.30 2.92
N MET A 215 16.90 -1.11 2.39
CA MET A 215 18.28 -0.68 2.11
C MET A 215 18.41 0.33 0.97
N GLY A 216 17.36 0.54 0.17
CA GLY A 216 17.44 1.38 -1.02
C GLY A 216 18.11 0.67 -2.19
N ARG A 217 18.37 1.42 -3.26
CA ARG A 217 19.05 0.96 -4.48
C ARG A 217 20.28 1.83 -4.72
N SER A 218 21.45 1.20 -4.87
CA SER A 218 22.71 1.92 -5.08
C SER A 218 22.73 2.77 -6.36
N HIS A 219 21.96 2.38 -7.39
CA HIS A 219 21.82 3.13 -8.64
C HIS A 219 20.71 4.19 -8.61
N ASP A 220 19.99 4.33 -7.49
CA ASP A 220 18.98 5.35 -7.28
C ASP A 220 19.22 6.05 -5.93
N PRO A 221 20.15 7.03 -5.88
CA PRO A 221 20.67 7.58 -4.62
C PRO A 221 19.61 8.20 -3.71
N ILE A 222 18.46 8.64 -4.25
CA ILE A 222 17.38 9.22 -3.43
C ILE A 222 16.79 8.20 -2.45
N THR A 223 16.82 6.92 -2.84
CA THR A 223 16.32 5.80 -2.02
C THR A 223 17.27 5.40 -0.88
N LEU A 224 18.48 5.95 -0.85
CA LEU A 224 19.47 5.65 0.19
C LEU A 224 19.21 6.46 1.47
N ASN A 225 18.55 7.61 1.36
CA ASN A 225 18.12 8.38 2.52
C ASN A 225 16.94 7.67 3.21
N LYS A 226 17.09 7.39 4.51
CA LYS A 226 16.17 6.53 5.25
C LYS A 226 14.95 7.23 5.82
N TYR A 227 14.79 8.52 5.58
CA TYR A 227 13.74 9.31 6.22
C TYR A 227 12.88 10.12 5.25
N LEU A 228 13.18 10.10 3.95
CA LEU A 228 12.43 10.88 2.99
C LEU A 228 10.99 10.39 2.88
N TYR A 229 10.05 11.32 3.04
CA TYR A 229 8.69 11.11 2.58
C TYR A 229 8.61 11.38 1.07
N ALA A 230 7.91 10.51 0.34
CA ALA A 230 7.59 10.73 -1.08
C ALA A 230 8.80 11.10 -1.97
N ASN A 231 10.00 10.57 -1.66
CA ASN A 231 11.25 10.94 -2.32
C ASN A 231 11.48 12.47 -2.39
N SER A 232 11.08 13.21 -1.35
CA SER A 232 11.12 14.69 -1.29
C SER A 232 10.27 15.42 -2.34
N ASN A 233 9.31 14.74 -2.98
CA ASN A 233 8.39 15.34 -3.93
C ASN A 233 6.96 14.86 -3.65
N SER A 234 6.39 15.36 -2.55
CA SER A 234 5.05 15.05 -2.05
C SER A 234 3.90 15.59 -2.91
N VAL A 235 4.18 16.44 -3.88
CA VAL A 235 3.18 16.93 -4.85
C VAL A 235 2.88 15.86 -5.90
N LEU A 236 3.87 15.01 -6.21
CA LEU A 236 3.78 14.00 -7.26
C LEU A 236 3.69 12.57 -6.68
N TYR A 237 4.35 12.33 -5.55
CA TYR A 237 4.44 11.03 -4.92
C TYR A 237 3.76 11.03 -3.55
N LEU A 238 3.29 9.87 -3.14
CA LEU A 238 2.70 9.60 -1.83
C LEU A 238 3.20 8.25 -1.32
N ASP A 239 3.17 8.01 -0.01
CA ASP A 239 3.60 6.74 0.59
C ASP A 239 2.51 6.17 1.49
N PRO A 240 1.60 5.30 0.98
CA PRO A 240 0.47 4.81 1.76
C PRO A 240 0.85 3.79 2.84
N SER A 241 1.99 3.12 2.66
CA SER A 241 2.42 2.03 3.52
C SER A 241 3.47 2.47 4.53
N GLY A 242 4.05 3.65 4.33
CA GLY A 242 5.23 4.11 5.03
C GLY A 242 6.48 3.31 4.65
N TYR A 243 6.53 2.63 3.50
CA TYR A 243 7.72 1.89 3.04
C TYR A 243 8.22 2.33 1.66
N SER A 244 7.40 3.01 0.87
CA SER A 244 7.74 3.29 -0.53
C SER A 244 6.94 4.44 -1.10
N ALA A 245 7.65 5.42 -1.65
CA ALA A 245 7.06 6.46 -2.47
C ALA A 245 6.48 5.87 -3.77
N ASN A 246 5.18 6.06 -3.96
CA ASN A 246 4.42 5.66 -5.15
C ASN A 246 3.97 6.92 -5.90
N LEU A 247 3.94 6.85 -7.23
CA LEU A 247 3.38 7.93 -8.04
C LEU A 247 1.87 8.03 -7.76
N ALA A 248 1.35 9.23 -7.51
CA ALA A 248 -0.03 9.44 -7.11
C ALA A 248 -1.06 8.86 -8.10
N GLY A 249 -0.77 8.86 -9.41
CA GLY A 249 -1.63 8.24 -10.42
C GLY A 249 -1.56 6.70 -10.48
N VAL A 250 -0.52 6.08 -9.89
CA VAL A 250 -0.30 4.62 -9.94
C VAL A 250 -1.05 3.90 -8.82
N SER A 251 -1.36 4.53 -7.69
CA SER A 251 -2.19 3.92 -6.63
C SER A 251 -3.61 3.62 -7.13
N ALA A 252 -4.27 4.57 -7.79
CA ALA A 252 -5.57 4.39 -8.45
C ALA A 252 -5.48 3.43 -9.65
N ALA A 253 -4.40 3.49 -10.44
CA ALA A 253 -4.21 2.55 -11.54
C ALA A 253 -3.92 1.12 -11.06
N SER A 254 -3.35 0.90 -9.88
CA SER A 254 -3.01 -0.45 -9.37
C SER A 254 -4.25 -1.26 -8.96
N SER A 255 -5.27 -0.61 -8.40
CA SER A 255 -6.59 -1.18 -8.09
C SER A 255 -7.39 -1.45 -9.37
N ILE A 256 -7.34 -0.52 -10.34
CA ILE A 256 -8.00 -0.64 -11.64
C ILE A 256 -7.34 -1.72 -12.51
N GLN A 257 -6.00 -1.74 -12.62
CA GLN A 257 -5.25 -2.70 -13.42
C GLN A 257 -5.45 -4.12 -12.88
N GLY A 258 -5.37 -4.35 -11.57
CA GLY A 258 -5.62 -5.67 -10.97
C GLY A 258 -7.03 -6.21 -11.23
N THR A 259 -8.04 -5.33 -11.19
CA THR A 259 -9.45 -5.69 -11.38
C THR A 259 -9.82 -5.88 -12.85
N ILE A 260 -9.38 -4.98 -13.73
CA ILE A 260 -9.58 -5.05 -15.19
C ILE A 260 -8.81 -6.24 -15.79
N VAL A 261 -7.55 -6.45 -15.40
CA VAL A 261 -6.74 -7.59 -15.85
C VAL A 261 -7.39 -8.90 -15.39
N SER A 262 -7.89 -8.98 -14.16
CA SER A 262 -8.60 -10.19 -13.72
C SER A 262 -9.92 -10.42 -14.47
N THR A 263 -10.65 -9.37 -14.86
CA THR A 263 -11.97 -9.51 -15.51
C THR A 263 -11.85 -9.79 -17.01
N ALA A 264 -10.91 -9.14 -17.69
CA ALA A 264 -10.60 -9.36 -19.10
C ALA A 264 -10.04 -10.78 -19.31
N HIS A 265 -9.05 -11.21 -18.52
CA HIS A 265 -8.47 -12.55 -18.65
C HIS A 265 -9.43 -13.66 -18.24
N ARG A 266 -10.32 -13.44 -17.25
CA ARG A 266 -11.42 -14.37 -16.92
C ARG A 266 -12.31 -14.64 -18.13
N THR A 267 -12.66 -13.59 -18.87
CA THR A 267 -13.55 -13.68 -20.03
C THR A 267 -12.88 -14.41 -21.18
N VAL A 268 -11.60 -14.13 -21.43
CA VAL A 268 -10.89 -14.74 -22.56
C VAL A 268 -10.42 -16.16 -22.28
N ILE A 269 -9.96 -16.50 -21.07
CA ILE A 269 -9.66 -17.90 -20.68
C ILE A 269 -10.94 -18.74 -20.83
N LYS A 270 -12.09 -18.26 -20.35
CA LYS A 270 -13.38 -18.91 -20.60
C LYS A 270 -13.67 -19.09 -22.09
N HIS A 271 -13.39 -18.09 -22.92
CA HIS A 271 -13.60 -18.19 -24.36
C HIS A 271 -12.70 -19.24 -25.02
N VAL A 272 -11.43 -19.36 -24.62
CA VAL A 272 -10.49 -20.38 -25.12
C VAL A 272 -10.99 -21.78 -24.77
N PHE A 273 -11.38 -22.04 -23.51
CA PHE A 273 -11.91 -23.34 -23.11
C PHE A 273 -13.26 -23.67 -23.74
N LYS A 274 -14.17 -22.69 -23.84
CA LYS A 274 -15.47 -22.82 -24.49
C LYS A 274 -15.35 -23.06 -26.00
N SER A 275 -14.43 -22.37 -26.68
CA SER A 275 -14.13 -22.58 -28.12
C SER A 275 -13.59 -23.99 -28.41
N ALA A 276 -12.99 -24.63 -27.40
CA ALA A 276 -12.55 -26.01 -27.48
C ALA A 276 -13.58 -27.02 -26.93
N GLY A 277 -14.73 -26.53 -26.47
CA GLY A 277 -15.90 -27.30 -26.06
C GLY A 277 -15.77 -28.03 -24.72
N CYS A 278 -14.97 -27.50 -23.79
CA CYS A 278 -15.10 -27.80 -22.37
C CYS A 278 -15.75 -26.59 -21.68
N ASP A 279 -16.74 -26.84 -20.82
CA ASP A 279 -17.19 -25.83 -19.88
C ASP A 279 -16.27 -25.91 -18.65
N LEU A 280 -15.46 -24.88 -18.45
CA LEU A 280 -14.65 -24.79 -17.26
C LEU A 280 -15.63 -24.45 -16.12
N ALA A 281 -16.09 -25.44 -15.36
CA ALA A 281 -16.88 -25.21 -14.16
C ALA A 281 -15.97 -24.58 -13.08
N ILE A 282 -15.72 -23.28 -13.19
CA ILE A 282 -14.81 -22.58 -12.27
C ILE A 282 -15.37 -21.22 -11.89
N GLY A 283 -15.62 -21.09 -10.59
CA GLY A 283 -15.47 -19.85 -9.85
C GLY A 283 -14.01 -19.38 -9.97
N LEU A 284 -13.74 -18.54 -10.97
CA LEU A 284 -12.44 -17.89 -11.09
C LEU A 284 -12.27 -17.01 -9.85
N ALA A 285 -11.18 -17.23 -9.12
CA ALA A 285 -10.89 -16.74 -7.77
C ALA A 285 -11.58 -17.44 -6.59
N GLU A 286 -11.85 -18.75 -6.65
CA GLU A 286 -12.06 -19.48 -5.39
C GLU A 286 -10.73 -19.67 -4.64
N LYS A 287 -10.70 -19.22 -3.37
CA LYS A 287 -9.56 -19.41 -2.44
C LYS A 287 -9.24 -20.90 -2.20
N SER A 288 -10.16 -21.80 -2.57
CA SER A 288 -10.11 -23.25 -2.39
C SER A 288 -9.19 -23.99 -3.38
N ILE A 289 -8.92 -23.43 -4.57
CA ILE A 289 -8.10 -24.10 -5.59
C ILE A 289 -6.63 -24.03 -5.17
N THR A 290 -6.12 -25.15 -4.70
CA THR A 290 -4.74 -25.32 -4.25
C THR A 290 -3.86 -25.99 -5.30
N TYR A 291 -4.42 -26.75 -6.23
CA TYR A 291 -3.70 -27.52 -7.26
C TYR A 291 -4.15 -27.14 -8.67
N GLY A 292 -3.20 -27.01 -9.59
CA GLY A 292 -3.49 -26.77 -11.02
C GLY A 292 -2.61 -25.68 -11.62
N ILE A 293 -3.16 -24.93 -12.58
CA ILE A 293 -2.49 -23.82 -13.25
C ILE A 293 -2.84 -22.51 -12.57
N TYR A 294 -1.88 -21.60 -12.47
CA TYR A 294 -2.04 -20.24 -11.97
C TYR A 294 -1.33 -19.23 -12.88
N VAL A 295 -1.85 -18.00 -12.88
CA VAL A 295 -1.25 -16.86 -13.56
C VAL A 295 -0.97 -15.79 -12.51
N LEU A 296 0.28 -15.36 -12.43
CA LEU A 296 0.69 -14.17 -11.68
C LEU A 296 0.78 -12.99 -12.63
N PHE A 297 0.42 -11.82 -12.12
CA PHE A 297 0.68 -10.55 -12.76
C PHE A 297 1.54 -9.71 -11.83
N ASP A 298 2.67 -9.22 -12.32
CA ASP A 298 3.47 -8.22 -11.64
C ASP A 298 3.07 -6.83 -12.11
N ALA A 299 2.36 -6.09 -11.26
CA ALA A 299 1.90 -4.76 -11.62
C ALA A 299 3.05 -3.75 -11.79
N ALA A 300 4.25 -4.01 -11.25
CA ALA A 300 5.38 -3.10 -11.41
C ALA A 300 6.07 -3.22 -12.76
N SER A 301 6.19 -4.45 -13.30
CA SER A 301 6.81 -4.68 -14.62
C SER A 301 5.80 -4.84 -15.75
N GLY A 302 4.52 -5.00 -15.43
CA GLY A 302 3.47 -5.33 -16.40
C GLY A 302 3.60 -6.74 -16.98
N ARG A 303 4.47 -7.59 -16.42
CA ARG A 303 4.73 -8.95 -16.91
C ARG A 303 3.84 -9.98 -16.23
N TYR A 304 3.60 -11.07 -16.93
CA TYR A 304 2.84 -12.21 -16.44
C TYR A 304 3.76 -13.38 -16.12
N TYR A 305 3.33 -14.28 -15.25
CA TYR A 305 3.95 -15.57 -15.05
C TYR A 305 2.86 -16.63 -15.10
N VAL A 306 3.01 -17.63 -15.97
CA VAL A 306 2.08 -18.76 -16.04
C VAL A 306 2.79 -19.98 -15.47
N GLY A 307 2.16 -20.67 -14.53
CA GLY A 307 2.75 -21.85 -13.92
C GLY A 307 1.74 -22.92 -13.53
N GLN A 308 2.21 -24.15 -13.40
CA GLN A 308 1.50 -25.21 -12.67
C GLN A 308 2.08 -25.44 -11.26
N ALA A 309 1.25 -25.89 -10.32
CA ALA A 309 1.70 -26.23 -8.97
C ALA A 309 0.83 -27.29 -8.28
N GLY A 310 1.53 -28.14 -7.50
CA GLY A 310 0.94 -29.04 -6.51
C GLY A 310 0.18 -28.31 -5.39
N ASN A 311 0.77 -27.18 -4.96
CA ASN A 311 0.20 -26.23 -4.01
C ASN A 311 0.53 -24.81 -4.47
N ILE A 312 -0.44 -24.12 -5.05
CA ILE A 312 -0.31 -22.79 -5.67
C ILE A 312 0.10 -21.75 -4.62
N ASN A 313 -0.48 -21.78 -3.41
CA ASN A 313 -0.14 -20.83 -2.36
C ASN A 313 1.32 -20.98 -1.90
N THR A 314 1.80 -22.22 -1.76
CA THR A 314 3.21 -22.49 -1.46
C THR A 314 4.12 -22.05 -2.59
N ARG A 315 3.75 -22.35 -3.84
CA ARG A 315 4.53 -21.95 -5.02
C ARG A 315 4.60 -20.43 -5.17
N TYR A 316 3.50 -19.74 -4.91
CA TYR A 316 3.46 -18.28 -4.87
C TYR A 316 4.38 -17.70 -3.79
N LYS A 317 4.41 -18.27 -2.58
CA LYS A 317 5.38 -17.86 -1.55
C LYS A 317 6.83 -18.14 -1.96
N GLN A 318 7.10 -19.26 -2.64
CA GLN A 318 8.45 -19.57 -3.17
C GLN A 318 8.89 -18.54 -4.19
N HIS A 319 7.99 -18.20 -5.11
CA HIS A 319 8.14 -17.12 -6.06
C HIS A 319 8.55 -15.82 -5.37
N LEU A 320 7.78 -15.36 -4.37
CA LEU A 320 8.10 -14.12 -3.63
C LEU A 320 9.48 -14.18 -2.96
N LYS A 321 9.88 -15.36 -2.44
CA LYS A 321 11.21 -15.59 -1.87
C LYS A 321 12.33 -15.62 -2.92
N GLU A 322 12.06 -16.13 -4.12
CA GLU A 322 13.01 -16.09 -5.24
C GLU A 322 13.24 -14.66 -5.74
N ALA A 323 12.17 -13.86 -5.80
CA ALA A 323 12.28 -12.43 -6.10
C ALA A 323 13.08 -11.68 -5.03
N GLU A 324 12.90 -12.02 -3.76
CA GLU A 324 13.71 -11.53 -2.65
C GLU A 324 15.19 -11.90 -2.81
N ARG A 325 15.51 -13.16 -3.12
CA ARG A 325 16.90 -13.60 -3.38
C ARG A 325 17.54 -12.89 -4.57
N LYS A 326 16.77 -12.59 -5.60
CA LYS A 326 17.26 -11.86 -6.80
C LYS A 326 17.21 -10.34 -6.65
N ALA A 327 16.84 -9.83 -5.47
CA ALA A 327 16.65 -8.40 -5.19
C ALA A 327 15.65 -7.69 -6.13
N ILE A 328 14.65 -8.43 -6.66
CA ILE A 328 13.59 -7.89 -7.53
C ILE A 328 12.39 -7.49 -6.64
N SER A 329 12.55 -6.43 -5.85
CA SER A 329 11.55 -6.00 -4.85
C SER A 329 10.20 -5.61 -5.46
N ALA A 330 10.23 -5.04 -6.67
CA ALA A 330 9.05 -4.59 -7.38
C ALA A 330 8.06 -5.73 -7.64
N TRP A 331 8.60 -6.90 -8.03
CA TRP A 331 7.82 -8.11 -8.24
C TRP A 331 7.21 -8.63 -6.94
N LYS A 332 7.93 -8.57 -5.81
CA LYS A 332 7.42 -9.04 -4.50
C LYS A 332 6.23 -8.23 -4.01
N ALA A 333 6.27 -6.91 -4.14
CA ALA A 333 5.21 -6.03 -3.66
C ALA A 333 3.97 -6.00 -4.56
N ASN A 334 4.17 -6.22 -5.86
CA ASN A 334 3.16 -5.94 -6.89
C ASN A 334 2.67 -7.19 -7.63
N SER A 335 3.24 -8.37 -7.35
CA SER A 335 2.74 -9.64 -7.87
C SER A 335 1.43 -10.03 -7.22
N LYS A 336 0.44 -10.42 -8.02
CA LYS A 336 -0.80 -11.02 -7.53
C LYS A 336 -1.19 -12.22 -8.40
N ILE A 337 -1.77 -13.25 -7.78
CA ILE A 337 -2.45 -14.32 -8.54
C ILE A 337 -3.70 -13.71 -9.16
N VAL A 338 -3.74 -13.62 -10.48
CA VAL A 338 -4.89 -13.08 -11.23
C VAL A 338 -5.80 -14.18 -11.76
N ALA A 339 -5.30 -15.41 -11.87
CA ALA A 339 -6.09 -16.58 -12.20
C ALA A 339 -5.52 -17.85 -11.58
N ARG A 340 -6.40 -18.80 -11.24
CA ARG A 340 -6.07 -20.18 -10.94
C ARG A 340 -7.20 -21.11 -11.35
N PHE A 341 -6.87 -22.29 -11.82
CA PHE A 341 -7.85 -23.29 -12.23
C PHE A 341 -7.29 -24.71 -12.15
N PHE A 342 -8.19 -25.64 -11.86
CA PHE A 342 -7.89 -27.07 -11.84
C PHE A 342 -7.81 -27.63 -13.26
N VAL A 343 -6.93 -28.63 -13.45
CA VAL A 343 -6.80 -29.39 -14.69
C VAL A 343 -6.88 -30.88 -14.36
N GLY A 344 -7.91 -31.56 -14.87
CA GLY A 344 -8.02 -33.01 -14.81
C GLY A 344 -7.12 -33.71 -15.84
N GLY A 345 -6.89 -35.01 -15.69
CA GLY A 345 -6.16 -35.80 -16.69
C GLY A 345 -4.65 -35.95 -16.47
N GLY A 346 -4.12 -35.55 -15.30
CA GLY A 346 -2.74 -35.82 -14.89
C GLY A 346 -1.69 -34.88 -15.50
N LYS A 347 -0.41 -35.25 -15.38
CA LYS A 347 0.74 -34.38 -15.71
C LYS A 347 0.79 -33.96 -17.18
N ASP A 348 0.54 -34.89 -18.11
CA ASP A 348 0.52 -34.59 -19.55
C ASP A 348 -0.56 -33.55 -19.91
N ALA A 349 -1.71 -33.60 -19.22
CA ALA A 349 -2.77 -32.62 -19.38
C ALA A 349 -2.36 -31.25 -18.85
N LEU A 350 -1.73 -31.20 -17.68
CA LEU A 350 -1.23 -29.97 -17.10
C LEU A 350 -0.18 -29.29 -17.98
N ASP A 351 0.82 -30.05 -18.45
CA ASP A 351 1.90 -29.53 -19.28
C ASP A 351 1.36 -28.91 -20.58
N LYS A 352 0.41 -29.59 -21.24
CA LYS A 352 -0.22 -29.10 -22.48
C LYS A 352 -1.08 -27.86 -22.25
N ILE A 353 -1.80 -27.78 -21.12
CA ILE A 353 -2.65 -26.63 -20.82
C ILE A 353 -1.81 -25.42 -20.37
N GLU A 354 -0.76 -25.64 -19.59
CA GLU A 354 0.20 -24.59 -19.21
C GLU A 354 0.77 -23.93 -20.47
N GLN A 355 1.22 -24.73 -21.45
CA GLN A 355 1.74 -24.24 -22.71
C GLN A 355 0.69 -23.50 -23.56
N LEU A 356 -0.57 -23.95 -23.55
CA LEU A 356 -1.66 -23.24 -24.24
C LEU A 356 -1.93 -21.87 -23.64
N VAL A 357 -1.89 -21.75 -22.30
CA VAL A 357 -2.05 -20.46 -21.63
C VAL A 357 -0.87 -19.54 -21.94
N ILE A 358 0.37 -20.06 -21.89
CA ILE A 358 1.57 -19.30 -22.31
C ILE A 358 1.41 -18.74 -23.73
N ASN A 359 1.10 -19.60 -24.70
CA ASN A 359 0.94 -19.20 -26.10
C ASN A 359 -0.14 -18.13 -26.27
N TYR A 360 -1.23 -18.20 -25.50
CA TYR A 360 -2.28 -17.18 -25.53
C TYR A 360 -1.78 -15.82 -25.05
N PHE A 361 -1.05 -15.77 -23.92
CA PHE A 361 -0.50 -14.52 -23.41
C PHE A 361 0.50 -13.91 -24.40
N GLU A 362 1.32 -14.74 -25.04
CA GLU A 362 2.23 -14.29 -26.11
C GLU A 362 1.50 -13.77 -27.35
N ASP A 363 0.49 -14.49 -27.85
CA ASP A 363 -0.31 -14.09 -29.03
C ASP A 363 -1.10 -12.79 -28.75
N ALA A 364 -1.47 -12.54 -27.49
CA ALA A 364 -2.09 -11.29 -27.03
C ALA A 364 -1.09 -10.13 -26.83
N GLY A 365 0.20 -10.35 -27.10
CA GLY A 365 1.25 -9.34 -26.98
C GLY A 365 1.71 -9.07 -25.54
N HIS A 366 1.42 -9.97 -24.60
CA HIS A 366 1.87 -9.85 -23.22
C HIS A 366 3.29 -10.41 -23.01
N ASN A 367 4.09 -9.72 -22.18
CA ASN A 367 5.41 -10.18 -21.78
C ASN A 367 5.30 -11.17 -20.60
N LEU A 368 5.90 -12.35 -20.74
CA LEU A 368 5.97 -13.36 -19.67
C LEU A 368 7.28 -13.25 -18.88
N HIS A 369 7.36 -13.81 -17.68
CA HIS A 369 8.58 -13.94 -16.87
C HIS A 369 9.31 -15.26 -17.12
N ASN A 370 8.58 -16.28 -17.58
CA ASN A 370 9.06 -17.63 -17.80
C ASN A 370 9.15 -17.96 -19.30
N ASP A 371 10.06 -17.28 -19.97
CA ASP A 371 10.30 -17.35 -21.43
C ASP A 371 11.01 -18.67 -21.86
N ARG A 372 11.14 -19.65 -20.94
CA ARG A 372 11.81 -20.93 -21.23
C ARG A 372 10.87 -21.86 -21.97
N ARG A 373 11.06 -21.93 -23.29
CA ARG A 373 10.44 -22.90 -24.21
C ARG A 373 10.55 -24.33 -23.68
N VAL A 374 9.46 -24.88 -23.15
CA VAL A 374 9.29 -26.32 -22.94
C VAL A 374 7.85 -26.69 -23.27
N ILE A 375 7.52 -26.70 -24.57
CA ILE A 375 7.20 -27.89 -25.40
C ILE A 375 6.94 -27.32 -26.80
N GLY A 376 7.94 -27.42 -27.67
CA GLY A 376 7.80 -27.25 -29.11
C GLY A 376 8.05 -25.85 -29.69
N ASP A 377 8.54 -25.84 -30.93
CA ASP A 377 8.75 -24.64 -31.75
C ASP A 377 7.39 -24.05 -32.17
N SER A 378 7.35 -22.87 -32.78
CA SER A 378 6.15 -22.27 -33.40
C SER A 378 5.30 -23.25 -34.24
N LYS A 379 5.94 -24.24 -34.88
CA LYS A 379 5.29 -25.35 -35.61
C LYS A 379 4.47 -26.30 -34.73
N ASP A 380 4.76 -26.39 -33.44
CA ASP A 380 4.06 -27.24 -32.48
C ASP A 380 2.78 -26.59 -31.93
N ARG A 381 2.51 -25.30 -32.17
CA ARG A 381 1.26 -24.67 -31.72
C ARG A 381 0.02 -25.31 -32.33
N GLU A 382 0.06 -25.59 -33.63
CA GLU A 382 -1.05 -26.24 -34.33
C GLU A 382 -1.20 -27.70 -33.90
N LYS A 383 -0.07 -28.38 -33.63
CA LYS A 383 -0.02 -29.74 -33.09
C LYS A 383 -0.59 -29.80 -31.67
N LEU A 384 -0.21 -28.89 -30.78
CA LEU A 384 -0.75 -28.74 -29.42
C LEU A 384 -2.25 -28.44 -29.45
N ARG A 385 -2.72 -27.57 -30.36
CA ARG A 385 -4.16 -27.33 -30.56
C ARG A 385 -4.90 -28.61 -31.01
N LYS A 386 -4.30 -29.42 -31.88
CA LYS A 386 -4.84 -30.74 -32.31
C LYS A 386 -4.83 -31.77 -31.17
N GLU A 387 -3.75 -31.86 -30.41
CA GLU A 387 -3.61 -32.75 -29.24
C GLU A 387 -4.55 -32.34 -28.10
N PHE A 388 -4.79 -31.04 -27.89
CA PHE A 388 -5.78 -30.54 -26.94
C PHE A 388 -7.20 -30.98 -27.30
N ARG A 389 -7.57 -30.95 -28.59
CA ARG A 389 -8.86 -31.52 -29.05
C ARG A 389 -8.97 -33.01 -28.74
N LEU A 390 -7.85 -33.74 -28.73
CA LEU A 390 -7.79 -35.14 -28.33
C LEU A 390 -7.92 -35.31 -26.80
N LEU A 391 -7.29 -34.41 -26.03
CA LEU A 391 -7.32 -34.35 -24.57
C LEU A 391 -8.67 -33.92 -23.98
N LYS A 392 -9.53 -33.30 -24.80
CA LYS A 392 -10.91 -32.90 -24.50
C LYS A 392 -11.71 -34.01 -23.80
N LYS A 393 -11.50 -35.28 -24.18
CA LYS A 393 -12.21 -36.44 -23.60
C LYS A 393 -11.86 -36.71 -22.13
N THR A 394 -10.71 -36.24 -21.66
CA THR A 394 -10.23 -36.42 -20.27
C THR A 394 -10.51 -35.18 -19.42
N LEU A 395 -10.65 -34.01 -20.05
CA LEU A 395 -10.85 -32.71 -19.38
C LEU A 395 -12.32 -32.36 -19.15
N CYS A 396 -13.24 -32.76 -20.03
CA CYS A 396 -14.67 -32.41 -19.91
C CYS A 396 -15.54 -33.58 -19.37
N LYS A 397 -15.02 -34.41 -18.45
CA LYS A 397 -15.79 -35.47 -17.78
C LYS A 397 -16.35 -35.01 -16.43
#